data_AF-A0A1C5KH18-F1
#
_entry.id   AF-A0A1C5KH18-F1
#
_cell.length_a   1.000
_cell.length_b   1.000
_cell.length_c   1.000
_cell.angle_alpha   90.00
_cell.angle_beta   90.00
_cell.angle_gamma   90.00
#
_symmetry.space_group_name_H-M   'P 1'
#
loop_
_entity.id
_entity.type
_entity.pdbx_description
1 polymer ?
#
loop_
_entity_poly.entity_id
_entity_poly.type
_entity_poly.pdbx_seq_one_letter_code
_entity_poly.pdbx_strand_id
1 'polypeptide(L)'
;MLKAAGLFLLFSACLSFGFGRSHALKKRLEFLRELKKALLLLSGEIRCAKTPLPDAFRKIGGKLREPLRFFFQSVAKELEGEGRKLPEIVFQDQLGCLGESAWNREDRAFLLELGKQLGCPDLSVQLQTLELFEEGLRELIKKASEDCREKAKIYRYLGALSGLFLVVLLL
;
A
#
# COMPACT_ATOMS: atom_id res chain seq x y z
N MET A 1 -5.73 -43.84 -14.52
CA MET A 1 -5.96 -43.03 -13.30
C MET A 1 -4.89 -41.94 -13.11
N LEU A 2 -3.58 -42.22 -13.22
CA LEU A 2 -2.53 -41.18 -13.11
C LEU A 2 -2.65 -40.02 -14.11
N LYS A 3 -3.05 -40.28 -15.37
CA LYS A 3 -3.22 -39.23 -16.39
C LYS A 3 -4.27 -38.17 -16.00
N ALA A 4 -5.42 -38.60 -15.47
CA ALA A 4 -6.49 -37.70 -15.04
C ALA A 4 -6.10 -36.86 -13.82
N ALA A 5 -5.36 -37.46 -12.87
CA ALA A 5 -4.85 -36.74 -11.69
C ALA A 5 -3.81 -35.66 -12.08
N GLY A 6 -2.91 -35.96 -13.02
CA GLY A 6 -1.93 -34.98 -13.53
C GLY A 6 -2.60 -33.81 -14.26
N LEU A 7 -3.64 -34.09 -15.05
CA LEU A 7 -4.41 -33.07 -15.77
C LEU A 7 -5.14 -32.12 -14.80
N PHE A 8 -5.73 -32.68 -13.75
CA PHE A 8 -6.41 -31.91 -12.72
C PHE A 8 -5.43 -31.00 -11.95
N LEU A 9 -4.24 -31.51 -11.61
CA LEU A 9 -3.20 -30.72 -10.93
C LEU A 9 -2.72 -29.54 -11.80
N LEU A 10 -2.44 -29.78 -13.09
CA LEU A 10 -2.03 -28.72 -14.03
C LEU A 10 -3.12 -27.64 -14.19
N PHE A 11 -4.38 -28.05 -14.34
CA PHE A 11 -5.49 -27.12 -14.45
C PHE A 11 -5.65 -26.25 -13.19
N SER A 12 -5.54 -26.87 -12.01
CA SER A 12 -5.62 -26.16 -10.73
C SER A 12 -4.46 -25.18 -10.51
N ALA A 13 -3.26 -25.50 -10.99
CA ALA A 13 -2.09 -24.63 -10.91
C ALA A 13 -2.24 -23.38 -11.80
N CYS A 14 -2.70 -23.55 -13.06
CA CYS A 14 -2.95 -22.45 -13.99
C CYS A 14 -4.06 -21.52 -13.49
N LEU A 15 -5.14 -22.08 -12.95
CA LEU A 15 -6.21 -21.31 -12.30
C LEU A 15 -5.67 -20.51 -11.10
N SER A 16 -4.94 -21.16 -10.21
CA SER A 16 -4.38 -20.53 -9.00
C SER A 16 -3.44 -19.38 -9.35
N PHE A 17 -2.64 -19.51 -10.41
CA PHE A 17 -1.77 -18.45 -10.90
C PHE A 17 -2.56 -17.22 -11.41
N GLY A 18 -3.62 -17.44 -12.20
CA GLY A 18 -4.50 -16.37 -12.70
C GLY A 18 -5.25 -15.64 -11.57
N PHE A 19 -5.73 -16.38 -10.57
CA PHE A 19 -6.36 -15.79 -9.38
C PHE A 19 -5.36 -15.04 -8.50
N GLY A 20 -4.13 -15.54 -8.33
CA GLY A 20 -3.07 -14.88 -7.57
C GLY A 20 -2.70 -13.51 -8.13
N ARG A 21 -2.53 -13.39 -9.45
CA ARG A 21 -2.28 -12.11 -10.15
C ARG A 21 -3.43 -11.11 -9.96
N SER A 22 -4.68 -11.57 -10.04
CA SER A 22 -5.85 -10.74 -9.75
C SER A 22 -5.89 -10.28 -8.29
N HIS A 23 -5.53 -11.14 -7.35
CA HIS A 23 -5.50 -10.82 -5.92
C HIS A 23 -4.40 -9.80 -5.60
N ALA A 24 -3.25 -9.88 -6.25
CA ALA A 24 -2.16 -8.91 -6.07
C ALA A 24 -2.58 -7.49 -6.48
N LEU A 25 -3.29 -7.35 -7.62
CA LEU A 25 -3.85 -6.07 -8.07
C LEU A 25 -4.84 -5.49 -7.04
N LYS A 26 -5.73 -6.31 -6.51
CA LYS A 26 -6.68 -5.87 -5.47
C LYS A 26 -5.97 -5.42 -4.18
N LYS A 27 -4.99 -6.20 -3.71
CA LYS A 27 -4.18 -5.84 -2.54
C LYS A 27 -3.48 -4.50 -2.73
N ARG A 28 -2.93 -4.22 -3.93
CA ARG A 28 -2.32 -2.94 -4.26
C ARG A 28 -3.33 -1.79 -4.15
N LEU A 29 -4.53 -1.97 -4.71
CA LEU A 29 -5.58 -0.96 -4.66
C LEU A 29 -6.07 -0.69 -3.23
N GLU A 30 -6.23 -1.73 -2.42
CA GLU A 30 -6.61 -1.61 -1.01
C GLU A 30 -5.55 -0.86 -0.21
N PHE A 31 -4.27 -1.19 -0.43
CA PHE A 31 -3.15 -0.50 0.18
C PHE A 31 -3.13 1.01 -0.15
N LEU A 32 -3.28 1.37 -1.43
CA LEU A 32 -3.31 2.79 -1.84
C LEU A 32 -4.47 3.56 -1.22
N ARG A 33 -5.64 2.91 -1.09
CA ARG A 33 -6.80 3.50 -0.39
C ARG A 33 -6.54 3.72 1.09
N GLU A 34 -5.87 2.77 1.74
CA GLU A 34 -5.49 2.89 3.15
C GLU A 34 -4.45 3.99 3.34
N LEU A 35 -3.51 4.15 2.42
CA LEU A 35 -2.53 5.25 2.41
C LEU A 35 -3.21 6.62 2.25
N LYS A 36 -4.19 6.73 1.34
CA LYS A 36 -5.02 7.94 1.20
C LYS A 36 -5.78 8.26 2.48
N LYS A 37 -6.35 7.24 3.14
CA LYS A 37 -7.04 7.41 4.43
C LYS A 37 -6.06 7.93 5.50
N ALA A 38 -4.84 7.42 5.54
CA ALA A 38 -3.80 7.90 6.45
C ALA A 38 -3.51 9.39 6.23
N LEU A 39 -3.33 9.80 4.98
CA LEU A 39 -3.07 11.19 4.61
C LEU A 39 -4.22 12.12 5.04
N LEU A 40 -5.47 11.75 4.75
CA LEU A 40 -6.66 12.53 5.14
C LEU A 40 -6.77 12.72 6.65
N LEU A 41 -6.52 11.66 7.43
CA LEU A 41 -6.54 11.74 8.89
C LEU A 41 -5.41 12.63 9.41
N LEU A 42 -4.23 12.52 8.81
CA LEU A 42 -3.06 13.32 9.19
C LEU A 42 -3.26 14.81 8.88
N SER A 43 -3.75 15.15 7.69
CA SER A 43 -4.10 16.53 7.32
C SER A 43 -5.13 17.13 8.26
N GLY A 44 -6.11 16.33 8.72
CA GLY A 44 -7.08 16.75 9.72
C GLY A 44 -6.46 17.08 11.08
N GLU A 45 -5.58 16.21 11.59
CA GLU A 45 -4.89 16.44 12.87
C GLU A 45 -3.94 17.66 12.80
N ILE A 46 -3.18 17.80 11.70
CA ILE A 46 -2.26 18.93 11.48
C ILE A 46 -3.03 20.25 11.39
N ARG A 47 -4.13 20.28 10.63
CA ARG A 47 -4.99 21.47 10.51
C ARG A 47 -5.60 21.90 11.84
N CYS A 48 -5.93 20.95 12.70
CA CYS A 48 -6.47 21.25 14.03
C CYS A 48 -5.39 21.75 15.02
N ALA A 49 -4.11 21.45 14.78
CA ALA A 49 -2.93 21.90 15.56
C ALA A 49 -3.00 21.68 17.10
N LYS A 50 -3.95 20.88 17.58
CA LYS A 50 -4.22 20.66 19.02
C LYS A 50 -3.55 19.40 19.57
N THR A 51 -2.99 18.56 18.70
CA THR A 51 -2.43 17.26 19.05
C THR A 51 -0.93 17.29 18.74
N PRO A 52 -0.05 16.95 19.69
CA PRO A 52 1.36 16.71 19.39
C PRO A 52 1.51 15.68 18.26
N LEU A 53 2.50 15.88 17.39
CA LEU A 53 2.70 15.02 16.23
C LEU A 53 2.80 13.50 16.56
N PRO A 54 3.50 13.07 17.64
CA PRO A 54 3.54 11.66 18.02
C PRO A 54 2.16 11.08 18.37
N ASP A 55 1.35 11.85 19.11
CA ASP A 55 -0.01 11.45 19.48
C ASP A 55 -0.93 11.37 18.26
N ALA A 56 -0.77 12.29 17.30
CA ALA A 56 -1.47 12.24 16.02
C ALA A 56 -1.11 10.95 15.28
N PHE A 57 0.17 10.61 15.15
CA PHE A 57 0.62 9.36 14.52
C PHE A 57 0.07 8.12 15.22
N ARG A 58 0.06 8.08 16.56
CA ARG A 58 -0.50 6.96 17.33
C ARG A 58 -1.99 6.79 17.08
N LYS A 59 -2.74 7.88 17.16
CA LYS A 59 -4.20 7.90 16.94
C LYS A 59 -4.57 7.49 15.52
N ILE A 60 -3.81 7.95 14.53
CA ILE A 60 -3.99 7.57 13.13
C ILE A 60 -3.65 6.10 12.94
N GLY A 61 -2.51 5.63 13.45
CA GLY A 61 -2.09 4.22 13.36
C GLY A 61 -3.15 3.25 13.90
N GLY A 62 -3.83 3.59 15.00
CA GLY A 62 -4.94 2.79 15.54
C GLY A 62 -6.15 2.65 14.60
N LYS A 63 -6.35 3.59 13.67
CA LYS A 63 -7.44 3.58 12.68
C LYS A 63 -7.06 2.93 11.35
N LEU A 64 -5.78 2.61 11.15
CA LEU A 64 -5.26 2.03 9.92
C LEU A 64 -5.20 0.49 10.00
N ARG A 65 -5.13 -0.14 8.83
CA ARG A 65 -4.85 -1.57 8.65
C ARG A 65 -3.34 -1.80 8.42
N GLU A 66 -2.91 -3.04 8.58
CA GLU A 66 -1.54 -3.41 8.24
C GLU A 66 -1.28 -3.26 6.73
N PRO A 67 -0.05 -2.88 6.31
CA PRO A 67 1.14 -2.64 7.14
C PRO A 67 1.27 -1.19 7.67
N LEU A 68 0.35 -0.29 7.31
CA LEU A 68 0.40 1.13 7.69
C LEU A 68 0.19 1.35 9.19
N ARG A 69 -0.63 0.52 9.84
CA ARG A 69 -0.80 0.53 11.30
C ARG A 69 0.54 0.42 12.01
N PHE A 70 1.29 -0.65 11.73
CA PHE A 70 2.59 -0.87 12.34
C PHE A 70 3.56 0.28 12.07
N PHE A 71 3.62 0.77 10.82
CA PHE A 71 4.48 1.89 10.44
C PHE A 71 4.18 3.16 11.26
N PHE A 72 2.92 3.62 11.27
CA PHE A 72 2.52 4.84 11.97
C PHE A 72 2.71 4.73 13.49
N GLN A 73 2.47 3.55 14.07
CA GLN A 73 2.72 3.32 15.50
C GLN A 73 4.22 3.32 15.84
N SER A 74 5.06 2.76 14.97
CA SER A 74 6.51 2.75 15.16
C SER A 74 7.09 4.16 15.06
N VAL A 75 6.63 4.95 14.08
CA VAL A 75 6.97 6.37 13.95
C VAL A 75 6.57 7.15 15.21
N ALA A 76 5.35 6.95 15.72
CA ALA A 76 4.89 7.61 16.95
C ALA A 76 5.80 7.31 18.15
N LYS A 77 6.19 6.04 18.31
CA LYS A 77 7.07 5.60 19.41
C LYS A 77 8.47 6.22 19.32
N GLU A 78 9.02 6.30 18.11
CA GLU A 78 10.36 6.87 17.90
C GLU A 78 10.39 8.39 18.10
N LEU A 79 9.30 9.09 17.72
CA LEU A 79 9.17 10.53 17.94
C LEU A 79 8.95 10.91 19.42
N GLU A 80 8.53 9.97 20.27
CA GLU A 80 8.43 10.14 21.73
C GLU A 80 9.74 9.88 22.48
N GLY A 81 10.70 9.24 21.82
CA GLY A 81 11.99 8.88 22.42
C GLY A 81 12.80 10.11 22.87
N GLU A 82 13.82 9.86 23.69
CA GLU A 82 14.74 10.89 24.15
C GLU A 82 15.57 11.43 22.97
N GLY A 83 15.21 12.64 22.54
CA GLY A 83 15.79 13.33 21.39
C GLY A 83 14.70 13.71 20.40
N ARG A 84 14.51 15.02 20.17
CA ARG A 84 13.57 15.52 19.17
C ARG A 84 14.10 15.21 17.76
N LYS A 85 13.93 13.96 17.32
CA LYS A 85 14.27 13.55 15.96
C LYS A 85 13.27 14.20 14.99
N LEU A 86 13.78 14.67 13.86
CA LEU A 86 12.93 15.20 12.80
C LEU A 86 12.08 14.05 12.20
N PRO A 87 10.81 14.32 11.82
CA PRO A 87 9.95 13.30 11.20
C PRO A 87 10.59 12.62 9.99
N GLU A 88 11.33 13.37 9.17
CA GLU A 88 12.08 12.83 8.03
C GLU A 88 13.02 11.67 8.43
N ILE A 89 13.84 11.88 9.46
CA ILE A 89 14.84 10.90 9.92
C ILE A 89 14.13 9.66 10.45
N VAL A 90 13.08 9.85 11.24
CA VAL A 90 12.30 8.74 11.79
C VAL A 90 11.65 7.93 10.67
N PHE A 91 11.07 8.58 9.66
CA PHE A 91 10.50 7.89 8.51
C PHE A 91 11.56 7.10 7.75
N GLN A 92 12.75 7.67 7.55
CA GLN A 92 13.86 7.01 6.88
C GLN A 92 14.31 5.76 7.64
N ASP A 93 14.51 5.88 8.95
CA ASP A 93 14.92 4.77 9.82
C ASP A 93 13.87 3.64 9.81
N GLN A 94 12.59 3.98 9.98
CA GLN A 94 11.51 3.00 10.03
C GLN A 94 11.31 2.30 8.67
N LEU A 95 11.44 3.02 7.56
CA LEU A 95 11.37 2.42 6.22
C LEU A 95 12.59 1.56 5.89
N GLY A 96 13.77 1.87 6.44
CA GLY A 96 14.97 1.05 6.34
C GLY A 96 14.85 -0.29 7.09
N CYS A 97 14.13 -0.30 8.22
CA CYS A 97 13.86 -1.50 9.01
C CYS A 97 12.74 -2.39 8.41
N LEU A 98 11.88 -1.82 7.56
CA LEU A 98 10.79 -2.55 6.91
C LEU A 98 11.29 -3.32 5.68
N GLY A 99 11.11 -4.65 5.67
CA GLY A 99 11.48 -5.50 4.55
C GLY A 99 10.81 -5.12 3.22
N GLU A 100 11.46 -5.44 2.09
CA GLU A 100 11.00 -5.12 0.72
C GLU A 100 9.65 -5.75 0.36
N SER A 101 9.20 -6.78 1.08
CA SER A 101 7.98 -7.52 0.77
C SER A 101 6.69 -6.75 1.06
N ALA A 102 6.72 -5.71 1.90
CA ALA A 102 5.51 -5.02 2.36
C ALA A 102 5.19 -3.72 1.59
N TRP A 103 6.17 -3.14 0.88
CA TRP A 103 6.06 -1.81 0.26
C TRP A 103 6.81 -1.78 -1.06
N ASN A 104 6.20 -1.24 -2.12
CA ASN A 104 6.94 -1.03 -3.37
C ASN A 104 7.84 0.23 -3.25
N ARG A 105 8.74 0.42 -4.23
CA ARG A 105 9.66 1.57 -4.25
C ARG A 105 8.94 2.92 -4.25
N GLU A 106 7.81 3.00 -4.93
CA GLU A 106 6.99 4.22 -5.02
C GLU A 106 6.36 4.59 -3.68
N ASP A 107 5.88 3.59 -2.92
CA ASP A 107 5.27 3.79 -1.60
C ASP A 107 6.30 4.28 -0.59
N ARG A 108 7.51 3.72 -0.66
CA ARG A 108 8.63 4.16 0.18
C ARG A 108 9.02 5.60 -0.13
N ALA A 109 9.16 5.93 -1.41
CA ALA A 109 9.46 7.30 -1.84
C ALA A 109 8.37 8.28 -1.39
N PHE A 110 7.10 7.88 -1.53
CA PHE A 110 5.96 8.67 -1.06
C PHE A 110 6.02 8.93 0.44
N LEU A 111 6.25 7.89 1.25
CA LEU A 111 6.32 8.04 2.71
C LEU A 111 7.53 8.87 3.15
N LEU A 112 8.70 8.69 2.52
CA LEU A 112 9.88 9.53 2.77
C LEU A 112 9.59 11.00 2.51
N GLU A 113 8.97 11.31 1.37
CA GLU A 113 8.64 12.69 1.03
C GLU A 113 7.57 13.24 1.98
N LEU A 114 6.59 12.43 2.41
CA LEU A 114 5.65 12.82 3.46
C LEU A 114 6.39 13.19 4.75
N GLY A 115 7.35 12.39 5.20
CA GLY A 115 8.17 12.67 6.39
C GLY A 115 8.91 14.02 6.30
N LYS A 116 9.47 14.35 5.13
CA LYS A 116 10.10 15.66 4.87
C LYS A 116 9.14 16.82 5.04
N GLN A 117 7.97 16.73 4.42
CA GLN A 117 6.98 17.80 4.47
C GLN A 117 6.45 18.03 5.89
N LEU A 118 6.39 16.98 6.71
CA LEU A 118 6.04 17.10 8.12
C LEU A 118 7.10 17.77 8.99
N GLY A 119 8.35 17.83 8.52
CA GLY A 119 9.42 18.60 9.15
C GLY A 119 9.46 20.07 8.75
N CYS A 120 8.64 20.50 7.78
CA CYS A 120 8.60 21.88 7.32
C CYS A 120 7.92 22.80 8.37
N PRO A 121 8.51 23.97 8.71
CA PRO A 121 7.95 24.86 9.74
C PRO A 121 6.71 25.65 9.28
N ASP A 122 6.47 25.78 7.97
CA ASP A 122 5.36 26.56 7.43
C ASP A 122 4.11 25.68 7.23
N LEU A 123 3.10 25.88 8.09
CA LEU A 123 1.83 25.16 8.06
C LEU A 123 1.07 25.34 6.74
N SER A 124 1.15 26.52 6.11
CA SER A 124 0.44 26.79 4.86
C SER A 124 1.01 25.98 3.69
N VAL A 125 2.34 25.95 3.60
CA VAL A 125 3.09 25.14 2.63
C VAL A 125 2.91 23.64 2.91
N GLN A 126 2.92 23.25 4.19
CA GLN A 126 2.68 21.88 4.61
C GLN A 126 1.28 21.39 4.18
N LEU A 127 0.22 22.18 4.40
CA LEU A 127 -1.15 21.82 4.02
C LEU A 127 -1.31 21.77 2.50
N GLN A 128 -0.75 22.74 1.75
CA GLN A 128 -0.80 22.75 0.29
C GLN A 128 -0.10 21.51 -0.29
N THR A 129 1.02 21.11 0.30
CA THR A 129 1.76 19.93 -0.17
C THR A 129 1.03 18.63 0.14
N LEU A 130 0.36 18.55 1.30
CA LEU A 130 -0.54 17.43 1.61
C LEU A 130 -1.73 17.33 0.65
N GLU A 131 -2.27 18.45 0.19
CA GLU A 131 -3.32 18.46 -0.84
C GLU A 131 -2.80 17.89 -2.17
N LEU A 132 -1.61 18.29 -2.61
CA LEU A 132 -0.96 17.72 -3.81
C LEU A 132 -0.73 16.20 -3.69
N PHE A 133 -0.32 15.71 -2.51
CA PHE A 133 -0.22 14.27 -2.27
C PHE A 133 -1.56 13.55 -2.35
N GLU A 134 -2.64 14.17 -1.87
CA GLU A 134 -3.97 13.58 -1.95
C GLU A 134 -4.44 13.44 -3.40
N GLU A 135 -4.18 14.46 -4.22
CA GLU A 135 -4.47 14.46 -5.66
C GLU A 135 -3.67 13.37 -6.37
N GLY A 136 -2.36 13.29 -6.14
CA GLY A 136 -1.51 12.23 -6.70
C GLY A 136 -1.99 10.82 -6.32
N LEU A 137 -2.35 10.61 -5.05
CA LEU A 137 -2.92 9.32 -4.61
C LEU A 137 -4.27 9.03 -5.26
N ARG A 138 -5.10 10.05 -5.48
CA ARG A 138 -6.40 9.89 -6.17
C ARG A 138 -6.21 9.41 -7.59
N GLU A 139 -5.24 9.96 -8.32
CA GLU A 139 -4.89 9.49 -9.67
C GLU A 139 -4.33 8.07 -9.67
N LEU A 140 -3.42 7.74 -8.74
CA LEU A 140 -2.86 6.40 -8.60
C LEU A 140 -3.96 5.36 -8.28
N ILE A 141 -4.89 5.69 -7.39
CA ILE A 141 -6.04 4.84 -7.08
C ILE A 141 -6.93 4.66 -8.32
N LYS A 142 -7.16 5.72 -9.10
CA LYS A 142 -7.94 5.64 -10.33
C LYS A 142 -7.30 4.68 -11.34
N LYS A 143 -6.01 4.87 -11.63
CA LYS A 143 -5.23 3.99 -12.52
C LYS A 143 -5.21 2.54 -12.02
N ALA A 144 -4.93 2.32 -10.73
CA ALA A 144 -4.92 0.99 -10.14
C ALA A 144 -6.31 0.31 -10.16
N SER A 145 -7.39 1.10 -10.04
CA SER A 145 -8.77 0.61 -10.15
C SER A 145 -9.13 0.22 -11.58
N GLU A 146 -8.70 0.99 -12.57
CA GLU A 146 -8.86 0.67 -13.99
C GLU A 146 -8.08 -0.61 -14.34
N ASP A 147 -6.81 -0.70 -13.91
CA ASP A 147 -5.98 -1.88 -14.05
C ASP A 147 -6.60 -3.12 -13.38
N CYS A 148 -7.16 -2.97 -12.17
CA CYS A 148 -7.90 -4.05 -11.52
C CYS A 148 -9.11 -4.49 -12.35
N ARG A 149 -9.85 -3.55 -12.95
CA ARG A 149 -11.06 -3.87 -13.72
C ARG A 149 -10.74 -4.59 -15.02
N GLU A 150 -9.71 -4.15 -15.73
CA GLU A 150 -9.31 -4.67 -17.03
C GLU A 150 -8.49 -5.96 -16.90
N LYS A 151 -7.40 -5.91 -16.13
CA LYS A 151 -6.41 -6.99 -16.07
C LYS A 151 -6.86 -8.15 -15.20
N ALA A 152 -7.66 -7.93 -14.15
CA ALA A 152 -8.12 -9.05 -13.30
C ALA A 152 -9.02 -10.02 -14.06
N LYS A 153 -9.87 -9.52 -14.96
CA LYS A 153 -10.71 -10.38 -15.81
C LYS A 153 -9.84 -11.14 -16.79
N ILE A 154 -8.92 -10.45 -17.46
CA ILE A 154 -8.00 -11.05 -18.44
C ILE A 154 -7.16 -12.15 -17.79
N TYR A 155 -6.55 -11.92 -16.63
CA TYR A 155 -5.72 -12.94 -15.94
C TYR A 155 -6.53 -14.16 -15.50
N ARG A 156 -7.79 -13.99 -15.08
CA ARG A 156 -8.67 -15.11 -14.75
C ARG A 156 -9.04 -15.92 -16.01
N TYR A 157 -9.34 -15.26 -17.12
CA TYR A 157 -9.62 -15.92 -18.38
C TYR A 157 -8.38 -16.60 -18.98
N LEU A 158 -7.20 -15.96 -18.92
CA LEU A 158 -5.94 -16.57 -19.36
C LEU A 158 -5.59 -17.81 -18.54
N GLY A 159 -5.79 -17.77 -17.22
CA GLY A 159 -5.58 -18.94 -16.35
C GLY A 159 -6.52 -20.10 -16.70
N ALA A 160 -7.80 -19.81 -16.97
CA ALA A 160 -8.78 -20.81 -17.38
C ALA A 160 -8.49 -21.37 -18.79
N LEU A 161 -8.20 -20.50 -19.77
CA LEU A 161 -7.92 -20.89 -21.16
C LEU A 161 -6.60 -21.65 -21.29
N SER A 162 -5.54 -21.24 -20.58
CA SER A 162 -4.26 -21.98 -20.56
C SER A 162 -4.41 -23.36 -19.93
N GLY A 163 -5.17 -23.47 -18.83
CA GLY A 163 -5.51 -24.74 -18.24
C GLY A 163 -6.29 -25.64 -19.19
N LEU A 164 -7.31 -25.10 -19.87
CA LEU A 164 -8.12 -25.84 -20.85
C LEU A 164 -7.28 -26.28 -22.06
N PHE A 165 -6.39 -25.42 -22.55
CA PHE A 165 -5.48 -25.75 -23.65
C PHE A 165 -4.53 -26.90 -23.30
N LEU A 166 -3.97 -26.90 -22.09
CA LEU A 166 -3.12 -27.99 -21.61
C LEU A 166 -3.90 -29.29 -21.42
N VAL A 167 -5.15 -29.21 -20.97
CA VAL A 167 -6.08 -30.37 -20.89
C VAL A 167 -6.27 -30.99 -22.26
N VAL A 168 -6.52 -30.18 -23.30
CA VAL A 168 -6.74 -30.67 -24.69
C VAL A 168 -5.47 -31.24 -25.31
N LEU A 169 -4.30 -30.64 -25.07
CA LEU A 169 -3.03 -31.14 -25.62
C LEU A 169 -2.58 -32.49 -25.04
N LEU A 170 -2.95 -32.79 -23.80
CA LEU A 170 -2.56 -34.02 -23.10
C LEU A 170 -3.57 -35.17 -23.27
N LEU A 171 -4.72 -34.89 -23.88
CA LEU A 171 -5.78 -35.85 -24.17
C LEU A 171 -5.45 -36.61 -25.46
#